data_AF-A0A535S6W9-F1
#
_entry.id   AF-A0A535S6W9-F1
#
_cell.length_a   1.000
_cell.length_b   1.000
_cell.length_c   1.000
_cell.angle_alpha   90.00
_cell.angle_beta   90.00
_cell.angle_gamma   90.00
#
_symmetry.space_group_name_H-M   'P 1'
#
loop_
_entity.id
_entity.type
_entity.pdbx_description
1 polymer ?
#
loop_
_entity_poly.entity_id
_entity_poly.type
_entity_poly.pdbx_seq_one_letter_code
_entity_poly.pdbx_strand_id
1 'polypeptide(L)'
;MPPSIDFTADPDVVRVVVEGERLTYGHLFNPAFATEISLIEPLPHQRIAVYDHMLQQSRLRFLLADDAGAGKTIMTGLYIREMLTRRLISRVLIVPPAGLVGNWEHELQHLFNLSFSIVNGSDAKTDNPFIGSESDRIIVSVDTLRGDAMFSRLQEPEVVPYDLVV
;
A
#
# COMPACT_ATOMS: atom_id res chain seq x y z
N MET A 1 -5.70 26.09 -24.89
CA MET A 1 -4.56 25.81 -25.80
C MET A 1 -3.78 24.65 -25.20
N PRO A 2 -3.35 23.66 -25.97
CA PRO A 2 -2.36 22.70 -25.47
C PRO A 2 -1.09 23.47 -25.04
N PRO A 3 -0.38 23.02 -24.01
CA PRO A 3 0.87 23.66 -23.60
C PRO A 3 1.83 23.72 -24.79
N SER A 4 2.49 24.87 -24.99
CA SER A 4 3.50 25.02 -26.04
C SER A 4 4.65 24.07 -25.75
N ILE A 5 4.95 23.17 -26.67
CA ILE A 5 6.11 22.28 -26.54
C ILE A 5 7.36 23.13 -26.72
N ASP A 6 8.12 23.27 -25.64
CA ASP A 6 9.38 24.02 -25.58
C ASP A 6 10.56 23.03 -25.57
N PHE A 7 11.44 23.15 -26.57
CA PHE A 7 12.63 22.30 -26.73
C PHE A 7 13.93 22.98 -26.25
N THR A 8 13.83 24.06 -25.46
CA THR A 8 14.99 24.80 -24.96
C THR A 8 15.63 24.19 -23.70
N ALA A 9 15.02 23.15 -23.12
CA ALA A 9 15.58 22.44 -21.98
C ALA A 9 16.90 21.72 -22.34
N ASP A 10 17.81 21.64 -21.37
CA ASP A 10 19.07 20.91 -21.50
C ASP A 10 18.78 19.44 -21.89
N PRO A 11 19.39 18.91 -22.96
CA PRO A 11 19.16 17.54 -23.40
C PRO A 11 19.48 16.48 -22.33
N ASP A 12 20.42 16.72 -21.43
CA ASP A 12 20.73 15.79 -20.35
C ASP A 12 19.59 15.74 -19.32
N VAL A 13 18.95 16.88 -19.04
CA VAL A 13 17.76 16.95 -18.17
C VAL A 13 16.60 16.18 -18.80
N VAL A 14 16.33 16.40 -20.09
CA VAL A 14 15.27 15.70 -20.82
C VAL A 14 15.51 14.19 -20.80
N ARG A 15 16.74 13.75 -21.07
CA ARG A 15 17.11 12.32 -21.02
C ARG A 15 16.88 11.73 -19.63
N VAL A 16 17.32 12.41 -18.57
CA VAL A 16 17.16 11.91 -17.20
C VAL A 16 15.68 11.80 -16.83
N VAL A 17 14.84 12.77 -17.19
CA VAL A 17 13.40 12.72 -16.94
C VAL A 17 12.74 11.56 -17.70
N VAL A 18 13.06 11.40 -18.98
CA VAL A 18 12.49 10.31 -19.80
C VAL A 18 12.91 8.94 -19.27
N GLU A 19 14.18 8.76 -18.90
CA GLU A 19 14.63 7.50 -18.29
C GLU A 19 14.00 7.26 -16.92
N GLY A 20 13.84 8.31 -16.10
CA GLY A 20 13.13 8.22 -14.82
C GLY A 20 11.66 7.80 -14.98
N GLU A 21 10.96 8.38 -15.94
CA GLU A 21 9.61 7.97 -16.31
C GLU A 21 9.60 6.51 -16.77
N ARG A 22 10.48 6.12 -17.68
CA ARG A 22 10.56 4.74 -18.17
C ARG A 22 10.79 3.73 -17.05
N LEU A 23 11.65 4.04 -16.09
CA LEU A 23 11.92 3.17 -14.93
C LEU A 23 10.70 3.04 -14.02
N THR A 24 9.88 4.09 -13.90
CA THR A 24 8.63 4.05 -13.12
C THR A 24 7.61 3.07 -13.71
N TYR A 25 7.69 2.80 -15.02
CA TYR A 25 6.86 1.80 -15.73
C TYR A 25 7.50 0.40 -15.80
N GLY A 26 8.54 0.12 -15.00
CA GLY A 26 9.22 -1.19 -14.99
C GLY A 26 8.27 -2.39 -14.82
N HIS A 27 7.16 -2.22 -14.09
CA HIS A 27 6.13 -3.24 -13.89
C HIS A 27 5.46 -3.72 -15.21
N LEU A 28 5.50 -2.93 -16.28
CA LEU A 28 4.94 -3.33 -17.59
C LEU A 28 5.75 -4.47 -18.24
N PHE A 29 7.03 -4.60 -17.90
CA PHE A 29 7.95 -5.56 -18.48
C PHE A 29 8.30 -6.70 -17.53
N ASN A 30 8.03 -6.53 -16.22
CA ASN A 30 8.25 -7.53 -15.21
C ASN A 30 6.95 -7.84 -14.43
N PRO A 31 6.37 -9.05 -14.60
CA PRO A 31 5.15 -9.43 -13.89
C PRO A 31 5.34 -9.63 -12.37
N ALA A 32 6.58 -9.68 -11.87
CA ALA A 32 6.93 -9.83 -10.45
C ALA A 32 7.81 -8.67 -9.92
N PHE A 33 7.54 -7.45 -10.40
CA PHE A 33 8.37 -6.28 -10.15
C PHE A 33 8.49 -5.93 -8.66
N ALA A 34 7.45 -6.12 -7.86
CA ALA A 34 7.49 -5.87 -6.42
C ALA A 34 8.52 -6.76 -5.72
N THR A 35 8.74 -8.00 -6.18
CA THR A 35 9.75 -8.87 -5.59
C THR A 35 11.16 -8.34 -5.79
N GLU A 36 11.45 -7.69 -6.91
CA GLU A 36 12.79 -7.13 -7.19
C GLU A 36 13.10 -5.85 -6.42
N ILE A 37 12.07 -5.05 -6.13
CA ILE A 37 12.21 -3.76 -5.44
C ILE A 37 11.95 -3.85 -3.93
N SER A 38 11.70 -5.06 -3.41
CA SER A 38 11.49 -5.35 -1.99
C SER A 38 12.67 -6.12 -1.41
N LEU A 39 12.95 -5.94 -0.14
CA LEU A 39 14.04 -6.60 0.59
C LEU A 39 13.58 -7.96 1.14
N ILE A 40 13.09 -8.83 0.28
CA ILE A 40 12.59 -10.16 0.65
C ILE A 40 13.03 -11.24 -0.33
N GLU A 41 13.11 -12.48 0.16
CA GLU A 41 13.20 -13.69 -0.67
C GLU A 41 11.92 -14.52 -0.44
N PRO A 42 10.84 -14.29 -1.19
CA PRO A 42 9.57 -14.94 -0.93
C PRO A 42 9.66 -16.44 -1.24
N LEU A 43 9.15 -17.25 -0.33
CA LEU A 43 9.08 -18.70 -0.50
C LEU A 43 8.17 -19.07 -1.68
N PRO A 44 8.35 -20.24 -2.32
CA PRO A 44 7.55 -20.63 -3.48
C PRO A 44 6.04 -20.54 -3.26
N HIS A 45 5.55 -20.98 -2.10
CA HIS A 45 4.12 -20.91 -1.77
C HIS A 45 3.62 -19.46 -1.62
N GLN A 46 4.45 -18.55 -1.09
CA GLN A 46 4.11 -17.13 -0.96
C GLN A 46 4.01 -16.46 -2.32
N ARG A 47 4.93 -16.79 -3.24
CA ARG A 47 4.89 -16.31 -4.62
C ARG A 47 3.62 -16.78 -5.34
N ILE A 48 3.30 -18.08 -5.25
CA ILE A 48 2.11 -18.65 -5.87
C ILE A 48 0.84 -17.99 -5.30
N ALA A 49 0.75 -17.85 -3.97
CA ALA A 49 -0.36 -17.18 -3.33
C ALA A 49 -0.58 -15.75 -3.86
N VAL A 50 0.49 -14.95 -3.95
CA VAL A 50 0.37 -13.56 -4.38
C VAL A 50 0.13 -13.44 -5.90
N TYR A 51 1.00 -14.02 -6.72
CA TYR A 51 1.00 -13.78 -8.17
C TYR A 51 -0.04 -14.59 -8.94
N ASP A 52 -0.27 -15.84 -8.53
CA ASP A 52 -1.13 -16.77 -9.27
C ASP A 52 -2.57 -16.76 -8.73
N HIS A 53 -2.78 -16.28 -7.50
CA HIS A 53 -4.11 -16.25 -6.89
C HIS A 53 -4.58 -14.83 -6.54
N MET A 54 -3.86 -14.09 -5.68
CA MET A 54 -4.33 -12.79 -5.20
C MET A 54 -4.42 -11.75 -6.33
N LEU A 55 -3.38 -11.63 -7.18
CA LEU A 55 -3.35 -10.65 -8.28
C LEU A 55 -4.33 -10.95 -9.42
N GLN A 56 -4.82 -12.20 -9.53
CA GLN A 56 -5.81 -12.56 -10.57
C GLN A 56 -7.22 -12.05 -10.23
N GLN A 57 -7.44 -11.56 -9.01
CA GLN A 57 -8.73 -11.04 -8.57
C GLN A 57 -8.84 -9.56 -8.88
N SER A 58 -9.89 -9.16 -9.61
CA SER A 58 -10.18 -7.75 -9.91
C SER A 58 -10.46 -6.92 -8.64
N ARG A 59 -11.06 -7.56 -7.63
CA ARG A 59 -11.19 -7.04 -6.26
C ARG A 59 -10.84 -8.15 -5.29
N LEU A 60 -9.78 -7.96 -4.53
CA LEU A 60 -9.29 -8.99 -3.62
C LEU A 60 -10.32 -9.29 -2.52
N ARG A 61 -10.70 -10.56 -2.40
CA ARG A 61 -11.42 -11.13 -1.25
C ARG A 61 -10.77 -12.45 -0.92
N PHE A 62 -9.77 -12.40 -0.05
CA PHE A 62 -8.85 -13.51 0.19
C PHE A 62 -8.63 -13.70 1.68
N LEU A 63 -8.58 -14.95 2.14
CA LEU A 63 -8.28 -15.30 3.53
C LEU A 63 -6.95 -16.06 3.57
N LEU A 64 -5.95 -15.48 4.22
CA LEU A 64 -4.67 -16.14 4.50
C LEU A 64 -4.78 -16.92 5.82
N ALA A 65 -5.00 -18.22 5.73
CA ALA A 65 -5.26 -19.10 6.89
C ALA A 65 -4.11 -20.10 7.18
N ASP A 66 -2.90 -19.83 6.70
CA ASP A 66 -1.75 -20.73 6.94
C ASP A 66 -1.34 -20.78 8.42
N ASP A 67 -0.29 -21.53 8.73
CA ASP A 67 0.27 -21.57 10.08
C ASP A 67 0.83 -20.21 10.54
N ALA A 68 1.00 -20.06 11.85
CA ALA A 68 1.73 -18.95 12.43
C ALA A 68 3.19 -18.96 11.94
N GLY A 69 3.71 -17.81 11.52
CA GLY A 69 5.06 -17.72 10.96
C GLY A 69 5.18 -18.05 9.47
N ALA A 70 4.09 -18.42 8.79
CA ALA A 70 4.09 -18.66 7.33
C ALA A 70 4.33 -17.39 6.47
N GLY A 71 4.52 -16.22 7.10
CA GLY A 71 4.80 -14.96 6.42
C GLY A 71 3.58 -14.31 5.77
N LYS A 72 2.43 -14.28 6.46
CA LYS A 72 1.23 -13.58 5.97
C LYS A 72 1.46 -12.08 5.77
N THR A 73 2.23 -11.46 6.66
CA THR A 73 2.66 -10.06 6.51
C THR A 73 3.50 -9.88 5.25
N ILE A 74 4.42 -10.81 4.96
CA ILE A 74 5.24 -10.81 3.74
C ILE A 74 4.35 -10.91 2.48
N MET A 75 3.41 -11.88 2.45
CA MET A 75 2.48 -12.02 1.33
C MET A 75 1.62 -10.76 1.13
N THR A 76 1.15 -10.17 2.23
CA THR A 76 0.32 -8.97 2.21
C THR A 76 1.12 -7.75 1.73
N GLY A 77 2.31 -7.54 2.28
CA GLY A 77 3.21 -6.45 1.86
C GLY A 77 3.62 -6.58 0.40
N LEU A 78 3.89 -7.80 -0.07
CA LEU A 78 4.22 -8.07 -1.47
C LEU A 78 3.04 -7.73 -2.39
N TYR A 79 1.83 -8.15 -2.03
CA TYR A 79 0.62 -7.81 -2.77
C TYR A 79 0.39 -6.30 -2.81
N ILE A 80 0.46 -5.60 -1.67
CA ILE A 80 0.27 -4.15 -1.59
C ILE A 80 1.31 -3.44 -2.46
N ARG A 81 2.59 -3.81 -2.36
CA ARG A 81 3.68 -3.20 -3.13
C ARG A 81 3.46 -3.36 -4.62
N GLU A 82 3.05 -4.54 -5.07
CA GLU A 82 2.75 -4.81 -6.48
C GLU A 82 1.58 -3.96 -6.98
N MET A 83 0.46 -3.94 -6.25
CA MET A 83 -0.73 -3.19 -6.64
C MET A 83 -0.50 -1.67 -6.67
N LEU A 84 0.24 -1.13 -5.70
CA LEU A 84 0.64 0.28 -5.68
C LEU A 84 1.57 0.62 -6.86
N THR A 85 2.53 -0.25 -7.16
CA THR A 85 3.49 -0.01 -8.26
C THR A 85 2.80 -0.07 -9.63
N ARG A 86 1.78 -0.91 -9.76
CA ARG A 86 0.89 -0.96 -10.94
C ARG A 86 -0.13 0.17 -10.98
N ARG A 87 -0.18 1.03 -9.94
CA ARG A 87 -1.17 2.11 -9.78
C ARG A 87 -2.62 1.62 -9.81
N LEU A 88 -2.86 0.39 -9.34
CA LEU A 88 -4.19 -0.24 -9.29
C LEU A 88 -4.93 0.04 -7.99
N ILE A 89 -4.19 0.34 -6.93
CA ILE A 89 -4.72 0.84 -5.66
C ILE A 89 -3.95 2.07 -5.25
N SER A 90 -4.56 2.86 -4.38
CA SER A 90 -3.99 4.06 -3.78
C SER A 90 -4.21 4.09 -2.26
N ARG A 91 -5.42 3.69 -1.83
CA ARG A 91 -5.86 3.73 -0.45
C ARG A 91 -5.84 2.35 0.20
N VAL A 92 -5.00 2.17 1.22
CA VAL A 92 -4.85 0.93 1.99
C VAL A 92 -5.05 1.19 3.48
N LEU A 93 -5.96 0.44 4.09
CA LEU A 93 -6.24 0.44 5.53
C LEU A 93 -5.84 -0.92 6.10
N ILE A 94 -4.97 -0.94 7.10
CA ILE A 94 -4.57 -2.16 7.80
C ILE A 94 -5.09 -2.10 9.23
N VAL A 95 -5.79 -3.14 9.65
CA VAL A 95 -6.47 -3.21 10.95
C VAL A 95 -5.95 -4.40 11.79
N PRO A 96 -4.70 -4.34 12.29
CA PRO A 96 -4.15 -5.44 13.07
C PRO A 96 -4.61 -5.36 14.55
N PRO A 97 -4.43 -6.44 15.34
CA PRO A 97 -4.46 -6.35 16.81
C PRO A 97 -3.48 -5.30 17.33
N ALA A 98 -3.80 -4.61 18.43
CA ALA A 98 -3.00 -3.49 18.94
C ALA A 98 -1.51 -3.81 19.14
N GLY A 99 -1.18 -5.02 19.62
CA GLY A 99 0.21 -5.45 19.83
C GLY A 99 1.02 -5.67 18.55
N LEU A 100 0.38 -5.70 17.38
CA LEU A 100 1.04 -5.93 16.09
C LEU A 100 1.19 -4.67 15.23
N VAL A 101 0.59 -3.53 15.63
CA VAL A 101 0.64 -2.27 14.87
C VAL A 101 2.08 -1.90 14.49
N GLY A 102 2.97 -1.85 15.47
CA GLY A 102 4.38 -1.49 15.24
C GLY A 102 5.12 -2.52 14.38
N ASN A 103 4.78 -3.81 14.49
CA ASN A 103 5.39 -4.84 13.66
C ASN A 103 4.99 -4.70 12.19
N TRP A 104 3.71 -4.40 11.93
CA TRP A 104 3.22 -4.12 10.57
C TRP A 104 3.89 -2.90 9.96
N GLU A 105 3.96 -1.79 10.70
CA GLU A 105 4.61 -0.56 10.23
C GLU A 105 6.09 -0.80 9.91
N HIS A 106 6.82 -1.41 10.84
CA HIS A 106 8.23 -1.75 10.65
C HIS A 106 8.45 -2.69 9.46
N GLU A 107 7.72 -3.81 9.36
CA GLU A 107 7.88 -4.73 8.23
C GLU A 107 7.54 -4.10 6.88
N LEU A 108 6.46 -3.32 6.79
CA LEU A 108 6.07 -2.65 5.55
C LEU A 108 7.08 -1.59 5.13
N GLN A 109 7.62 -0.83 6.08
CA GLN A 109 8.65 0.17 5.81
C GLN A 109 9.96 -0.51 5.41
N HIS A 110 10.46 -1.45 6.22
CA HIS A 110 11.78 -2.02 6.03
C HIS A 110 11.85 -3.01 4.87
N LEU A 111 10.84 -3.85 4.68
CA LEU A 111 10.88 -4.91 3.67
C LEU A 111 10.32 -4.46 2.32
N PHE A 112 9.34 -3.54 2.33
CA PHE A 112 8.63 -3.14 1.12
C PHE A 112 8.78 -1.66 0.77
N ASN A 113 9.51 -0.88 1.58
CA ASN A 113 9.65 0.57 1.43
C ASN A 113 8.27 1.25 1.28
N LEU A 114 7.33 0.87 2.13
CA LEU A 114 5.97 1.41 2.20
C LEU A 114 5.78 2.15 3.53
N SER A 115 5.64 3.47 3.46
CA SER A 115 5.31 4.30 4.62
C SER A 115 3.80 4.25 4.88
N PHE A 116 3.45 3.95 6.13
CA PHE A 116 2.08 3.96 6.64
C PHE A 116 2.00 4.85 7.88
N SER A 117 0.94 5.65 7.98
CA SER A 117 0.67 6.47 9.15
C SER A 117 -0.08 5.66 10.20
N ILE A 118 0.40 5.66 11.44
CA ILE A 118 -0.29 5.00 12.55
C ILE A 118 -1.34 5.96 13.11
N VAL A 119 -2.60 5.52 13.13
CA VAL A 119 -3.72 6.26 13.70
C VAL A 119 -4.04 5.74 15.10
N ASN A 120 -4.11 6.67 16.06
CA ASN A 120 -4.42 6.44 17.45
C ASN A 120 -5.76 7.08 17.84
N GLY A 121 -6.32 6.68 18.97
CA GLY A 121 -7.61 7.21 19.45
C GLY A 121 -7.62 8.71 19.76
N SER A 122 -6.46 9.34 19.96
CA SER A 122 -6.33 10.79 20.12
C SER A 122 -6.60 11.55 18.83
N ASP A 123 -6.34 10.94 17.67
CA ASP A 123 -6.31 11.66 16.39
C ASP A 123 -7.72 12.05 15.97
N ALA A 124 -8.70 11.18 16.23
CA ALA A 124 -10.13 11.44 16.02
C ALA A 124 -10.71 12.63 16.83
N LYS A 125 -9.98 13.10 17.86
CA LYS A 125 -10.38 14.28 18.65
C LYS A 125 -9.98 15.59 18.00
N THR A 126 -8.91 15.59 17.23
CA THR A 126 -8.36 16.81 16.61
C THR A 126 -8.96 17.03 15.23
N ASP A 127 -8.95 15.99 14.41
CA ASP A 127 -9.47 16.01 13.04
C ASP A 127 -9.95 14.59 12.64
N ASN A 128 -10.46 14.41 11.42
CA ASN A 128 -10.77 13.10 10.87
C ASN A 128 -9.50 12.45 10.25
N PRO A 129 -8.93 11.39 10.85
CA PRO A 129 -7.69 10.77 10.35
C PRO A 129 -7.87 9.99 9.05
N PHE A 130 -9.10 9.86 8.54
CA PHE A 130 -9.43 9.13 7.31
C PHE A 130 -9.62 10.07 6.10
N ILE A 131 -9.41 11.37 6.26
CA ILE A 131 -9.59 12.39 5.23
C ILE A 131 -8.22 12.96 4.81
N GLY A 132 -8.09 13.32 3.52
CA GLY A 132 -6.89 13.93 2.95
C GLY A 132 -5.86 12.92 2.44
N SER A 133 -4.82 13.42 1.76
CA SER A 133 -3.77 12.59 1.15
C SER A 133 -2.95 11.79 2.17
N GLU A 134 -2.80 12.32 3.39
CA GLU A 134 -2.08 11.64 4.48
C GLU A 134 -2.81 10.37 4.99
N SER A 135 -4.09 10.19 4.59
CA SER A 135 -4.93 9.05 4.96
C SER A 135 -4.91 7.89 3.97
N ASP A 136 -4.15 8.01 2.88
CA ASP A 136 -4.10 6.99 1.83
C ASP A 136 -3.51 5.67 2.34
N ARG A 137 -2.61 5.70 3.33
CA ARG A 137 -1.96 4.49 3.86
C ARG A 137 -1.91 4.56 5.36
N ILE A 138 -2.85 3.86 6.01
CA ILE A 138 -3.01 3.94 7.46
C ILE A 138 -3.03 2.57 8.12
N ILE A 139 -2.49 2.53 9.34
CA ILE A 139 -2.57 1.39 10.25
C ILE A 139 -3.32 1.86 11.49
N VAL A 140 -4.38 1.16 11.85
CA VAL A 140 -5.18 1.45 13.07
C VAL A 140 -5.50 0.14 13.75
N SER A 141 -5.31 0.03 15.06
CA SER A 141 -5.64 -1.21 15.75
C SER A 141 -7.14 -1.49 15.72
N VAL A 142 -7.54 -2.77 15.69
CA VAL A 142 -8.96 -3.18 15.81
C VAL A 142 -9.59 -2.56 17.06
N ASP A 143 -8.85 -2.55 18.17
CA ASP A 143 -9.30 -2.00 19.46
C ASP A 143 -9.58 -0.50 19.41
N THR A 144 -8.78 0.25 18.63
CA THR A 144 -8.99 1.69 18.42
C THR A 144 -10.12 1.93 17.42
N LEU A 145 -10.16 1.18 16.32
CA LEU A 145 -11.12 1.37 15.25
C LEU A 145 -12.55 1.08 15.70
N ARG A 146 -12.75 0.08 16.57
CA ARG A 146 -14.07 -0.27 17.10
C ARG A 146 -14.65 0.77 18.07
N GLY A 147 -13.84 1.71 18.56
CA GLY A 147 -14.31 2.74 19.49
C GLY A 147 -15.26 3.71 18.79
N ASP A 148 -16.37 4.06 19.43
CA ASP A 148 -17.46 4.85 18.84
C ASP A 148 -16.98 6.12 18.13
N ALA A 149 -16.05 6.86 18.75
CA ALA A 149 -15.49 8.07 18.18
C ALA A 149 -14.75 7.80 16.85
N MET A 150 -13.86 6.80 16.83
CA MET A 150 -13.06 6.48 15.64
C MET A 150 -13.92 5.89 14.54
N PHE A 151 -14.84 4.98 14.90
CA PHE A 151 -15.73 4.34 13.93
C PHE A 151 -16.68 5.36 13.29
N SER A 152 -17.18 6.32 14.07
CA SER A 152 -18.03 7.39 13.55
C SER A 152 -17.27 8.26 12.53
N ARG A 153 -15.99 8.59 12.79
CA ARG A 153 -15.14 9.33 11.84
C ARG A 153 -14.98 8.59 10.50
N LEU A 154 -14.78 7.28 10.55
CA LEU A 154 -14.64 6.45 9.33
C LEU A 154 -15.92 6.45 8.47
N GLN A 155 -17.09 6.62 9.10
CA GLN A 155 -18.39 6.62 8.42
C GLN A 155 -18.82 7.98 7.87
N GLU A 156 -18.03 9.03 8.10
CA GLU A 156 -18.34 10.36 7.57
C GLU A 156 -18.36 10.33 6.03
N PRO A 157 -19.29 11.06 5.38
CA PRO A 157 -19.50 10.99 3.92
C PRO A 157 -18.31 11.52 3.10
N GLU A 158 -17.42 12.28 3.73
CA GLU A 158 -16.20 12.85 3.13
C GLU A 158 -15.08 11.80 3.03
N VAL A 159 -15.18 10.69 3.76
CA VAL A 159 -14.20 9.60 3.73
C VAL A 159 -14.34 8.82 2.43
N VAL A 160 -13.31 8.90 1.59
CA VAL A 160 -13.22 8.10 0.37
C VAL A 160 -12.99 6.63 0.74
N PRO A 161 -13.73 5.68 0.13
CA PRO A 161 -13.53 4.26 0.40
C PRO A 161 -12.09 3.79 0.16
N TYR A 162 -11.62 2.87 1.02
CA TYR A 162 -10.34 2.21 0.83
C TYR A 162 -10.41 1.17 -0.30
N ASP A 163 -9.38 1.12 -1.13
CA ASP A 163 -9.24 0.14 -2.21
C ASP A 163 -8.97 -1.26 -1.65
N LEU A 164 -8.20 -1.31 -0.54
CA LEU A 164 -7.85 -2.52 0.19
C LEU A 164 -7.97 -2.30 1.70
N VAL A 165 -8.62 -3.26 2.38
CA VAL A 165 -8.64 -3.36 3.83
C VAL A 165 -8.04 -4.71 4.22
N VAL A 166 -7.06 -4.69 5.13
CA VAL A 166 -6.35 -5.86 5.66
C VAL A 166 -6.71 -6.08 7.11
#